data_AF-A0A1I0S9F0-F1
#
_entry.id   AF-A0A1I0S9F0-F1
#
_cell.length_a   1.000
_cell.length_b   1.000
_cell.length_c   1.000
_cell.angle_alpha   90.00
_cell.angle_beta   90.00
_cell.angle_gamma   90.00
#
_symmetry.space_group_name_H-M   'P 1'
#
loop_
_entity.id
_entity.type
_entity.pdbx_description
1 polymer ?
#
loop_
_entity_poly.entity_id
_entity_poly.type
_entity_poly.pdbx_seq_one_letter_code
_entity_poly.pdbx_strand_id
1 'polypeptide(L)'
;MKKYYINGKFIVLFLAAVMVVGLAIGARPLLRSWWHPVNAPESVTEETPRFQSGDAELLRQVIAIYRRIDTLSVIDMGGSIRITDPAEPTENVNATFNYCRRKAEMYYQLGDNEMVQLEGMCISANRGIEKLFVSPPKEVIAAPQLPVDSIISLWESDSYAINTTHTDNLTTIQLLCERHVTCKELKITYDHSAGKLNSIYMRLTNLEDPLNRKLDREITTVFNKWNEVITDDHRLQLSTYLQKEADGWKPAAAYNNFRLISTL
;
A
#
# COMPACT_ATOMS: atom_id res chain seq x y z
N MET A 1 25.18 -23.09 -12.82
CA MET A 1 24.25 -21.96 -13.10
C MET A 1 22.83 -22.49 -13.07
N LYS A 2 22.11 -22.30 -11.98
CA LYS A 2 20.72 -22.72 -11.84
C LYS A 2 19.83 -21.51 -12.13
N LYS A 3 19.14 -21.53 -13.28
CA LYS A 3 18.02 -20.63 -13.58
C LYS A 3 16.82 -21.13 -12.76
N TYR A 4 16.23 -20.26 -11.94
CA TYR A 4 14.96 -20.54 -11.29
C TYR A 4 13.95 -19.44 -11.62
N TYR A 5 12.75 -19.91 -11.91
CA TYR A 5 11.62 -19.19 -12.48
C TYR A 5 10.94 -18.26 -11.47
N ILE A 6 10.39 -17.18 -12.01
CA ILE A 6 9.87 -15.95 -11.39
C ILE A 6 8.38 -16.08 -11.07
N ASN A 7 7.94 -15.60 -9.89
CA ASN A 7 6.55 -15.28 -9.52
C ASN A 7 6.59 -14.38 -8.25
N GLY A 8 6.07 -13.15 -8.11
CA GLY A 8 5.31 -12.26 -9.00
C GLY A 8 4.20 -11.49 -8.24
N LYS A 9 4.49 -10.66 -7.21
CA LYS A 9 3.47 -9.79 -6.52
C LYS A 9 4.09 -8.58 -5.79
N PHE A 10 4.15 -7.39 -6.40
CA PHE A 10 4.52 -6.14 -5.68
C PHE A 10 3.66 -4.91 -6.03
N ILE A 11 2.97 -4.88 -7.17
CA ILE A 11 1.96 -3.83 -7.46
C ILE A 11 0.74 -3.97 -6.55
N VAL A 12 0.43 -5.22 -6.23
CA VAL A 12 -0.50 -5.59 -5.17
C VAL A 12 -0.01 -5.11 -3.82
N LEU A 13 1.26 -4.80 -3.55
CA LEU A 13 1.79 -4.68 -2.18
C LEU A 13 1.71 -3.28 -1.57
N PHE A 14 1.39 -2.22 -2.30
CA PHE A 14 0.98 -0.93 -1.67
C PHE A 14 -0.52 -0.94 -1.37
N LEU A 15 -1.34 -1.38 -2.33
CA LEU A 15 -2.76 -1.68 -2.12
C LEU A 15 -2.99 -2.83 -1.13
N ALA A 16 -2.08 -3.79 -1.03
CA ALA A 16 -2.06 -4.93 -0.11
C ALA A 16 -1.16 -4.73 1.09
N ALA A 17 -0.31 -3.72 1.19
CA ALA A 17 0.15 -3.29 2.52
C ALA A 17 -1.04 -2.65 3.25
N VAL A 18 -1.83 -1.86 2.53
CA VAL A 18 -3.11 -1.33 2.99
C VAL A 18 -4.14 -2.45 3.24
N MET A 19 -4.22 -3.47 2.36
CA MET A 19 -5.11 -4.63 2.54
C MET A 19 -4.59 -5.65 3.59
N VAL A 20 -3.28 -5.84 3.77
CA VAL A 20 -2.67 -6.81 4.72
C VAL A 20 -2.63 -6.23 6.14
N VAL A 21 -2.41 -4.93 6.31
CA VAL A 21 -2.69 -4.27 7.60
C VAL A 21 -4.18 -4.43 7.93
N GLY A 22 -5.05 -4.45 6.92
CA GLY A 22 -6.46 -4.75 7.11
C GLY A 22 -6.80 -6.22 7.44
N LEU A 23 -6.08 -7.19 6.85
CA LEU A 23 -6.32 -8.63 7.02
C LEU A 23 -5.62 -9.23 8.26
N ALA A 24 -4.55 -8.61 8.75
CA ALA A 24 -3.80 -9.13 9.90
C ALA A 24 -4.56 -8.96 11.23
N ILE A 25 -5.59 -8.11 11.30
CA ILE A 25 -6.40 -7.90 12.50
C ILE A 25 -7.73 -8.67 12.47
N GLY A 26 -8.23 -9.03 11.28
CA GLY A 26 -9.46 -9.84 11.09
C GLY A 26 -9.28 -11.38 11.10
N ALA A 27 -8.09 -11.93 11.30
CA ALA A 27 -7.84 -13.37 11.22
C ALA A 27 -8.16 -14.11 12.54
N ARG A 28 -9.43 -14.10 12.97
CA ARG A 28 -10.00 -15.18 13.78
C ARG A 28 -10.53 -16.29 12.84
N PRO A 29 -10.47 -17.57 13.23
CA PRO A 29 -10.55 -18.67 12.28
C PRO A 29 -11.95 -18.81 11.66
N LEU A 30 -12.02 -18.50 10.36
CA LEU A 30 -13.10 -18.75 9.39
C LEU A 30 -13.42 -20.25 9.19
N LEU A 31 -13.40 -21.07 10.24
CA LEU A 31 -13.66 -22.52 10.16
C LEU A 31 -14.98 -22.95 10.82
N ARG A 32 -15.84 -22.01 11.24
CA ARG A 32 -17.09 -22.34 11.94
C ARG A 32 -18.38 -22.18 11.12
N SER A 33 -18.35 -21.58 9.93
CA SER A 33 -19.56 -21.31 9.14
C SER A 33 -19.83 -22.33 8.03
N TRP A 34 -19.02 -23.39 7.88
CA TRP A 34 -19.16 -24.34 6.76
C TRP A 34 -20.35 -25.31 6.86
N TRP A 35 -21.20 -25.20 7.89
CA TRP A 35 -22.26 -26.16 8.21
C TRP A 35 -23.69 -25.58 8.18
N HIS A 36 -23.91 -24.42 7.59
CA HIS A 36 -25.26 -23.96 7.27
C HIS A 36 -25.54 -24.11 5.78
N PRO A 37 -26.61 -24.84 5.38
CA PRO A 37 -27.05 -24.85 4.00
C PRO A 37 -27.46 -23.43 3.61
N VAL A 38 -26.73 -22.85 2.68
CA VAL A 38 -27.07 -21.57 2.05
C VAL A 38 -28.37 -21.80 1.29
N ASN A 39 -29.46 -21.17 1.73
CA ASN A 39 -30.69 -21.12 0.96
C ASN A 39 -30.37 -20.58 -0.44
N ALA A 40 -30.89 -21.24 -1.48
CA ALA A 40 -30.64 -20.89 -2.87
C ALA A 40 -30.82 -19.37 -3.06
N PRO A 41 -29.81 -18.65 -3.57
CA PRO A 41 -29.92 -17.21 -3.74
C PRO A 41 -31.06 -16.92 -4.73
N GLU A 42 -31.95 -16.00 -4.34
CA GLU A 42 -32.85 -15.34 -5.28
C GLU A 42 -32.03 -14.84 -6.48
N SER A 43 -32.58 -14.98 -7.69
CA SER A 43 -31.92 -14.55 -8.92
C SER A 43 -31.59 -13.05 -8.83
N VAL A 44 -30.36 -12.75 -8.46
CA VAL A 44 -29.83 -11.39 -8.47
C VAL A 44 -29.83 -10.96 -9.93
N THR A 45 -30.61 -9.94 -10.25
CA THR A 45 -30.57 -9.27 -11.54
C THR A 45 -29.11 -8.87 -11.78
N GLU A 46 -28.47 -9.45 -12.80
CA GLU A 46 -27.09 -9.08 -13.18
C GLU A 46 -27.04 -7.56 -13.37
N GLU A 47 -26.28 -6.89 -12.51
CA GLU A 47 -25.98 -5.48 -12.75
C GLU A 47 -25.12 -5.43 -14.01
N THR A 48 -25.71 -4.96 -15.10
CA THR A 48 -25.00 -4.74 -16.37
C THR A 48 -23.70 -3.97 -16.09
N PRO A 49 -22.55 -4.43 -16.63
CA PRO A 49 -21.28 -3.76 -16.45
C PRO A 49 -21.41 -2.29 -16.84
N ARG A 50 -21.02 -1.40 -15.93
CA ARG A 50 -21.17 0.06 -16.07
C ARG A 50 -20.06 0.70 -16.89
N PHE A 51 -19.07 -0.08 -17.29
CA PHE A 51 -17.89 0.38 -18.01
C PHE A 51 -18.27 1.01 -19.36
N GLN A 52 -17.87 2.26 -19.58
CA GLN A 52 -18.16 3.03 -20.78
C GLN A 52 -16.94 3.14 -21.70
N SER A 53 -17.14 3.49 -22.97
CA SER A 53 -16.08 3.63 -23.97
C SER A 53 -14.99 4.66 -23.63
N GLY A 54 -15.25 5.59 -22.70
CA GLY A 54 -14.28 6.56 -22.19
C GLY A 54 -13.50 6.12 -20.93
N ASP A 55 -13.96 5.08 -20.24
CA ASP A 55 -13.42 4.67 -18.94
C ASP A 55 -12.01 4.08 -19.05
N ALA A 56 -11.72 3.42 -20.18
CA ALA A 56 -10.40 2.87 -20.47
C ALA A 56 -9.32 3.95 -20.43
N GLU A 57 -9.60 5.16 -20.93
CA GLU A 57 -8.61 6.24 -20.96
C GLU A 57 -8.34 6.81 -19.57
N LEU A 58 -9.37 6.90 -18.72
CA LEU A 58 -9.21 7.31 -17.32
C LEU A 58 -8.36 6.29 -16.54
N LEU A 59 -8.61 4.99 -16.76
CA LEU A 59 -7.78 3.94 -16.17
C LEU A 59 -6.33 4.00 -16.67
N ARG A 60 -6.10 4.29 -17.96
CA ARG A 60 -4.73 4.50 -18.49
C ARG A 60 -4.02 5.61 -17.74
N GLN A 61 -4.69 6.73 -17.46
CA GLN A 61 -4.11 7.84 -16.69
C GLN A 61 -3.72 7.39 -15.28
N VAL A 62 -4.60 6.69 -14.56
CA VAL A 62 -4.29 6.13 -13.23
C VAL A 62 -3.06 5.22 -13.28
N ILE A 63 -3.05 4.29 -14.25
CA ILE A 63 -1.94 3.33 -14.42
C ILE A 63 -0.64 4.06 -14.75
N ALA A 64 -0.68 5.13 -15.55
CA ALA A 64 0.49 5.93 -15.90
C ALA A 64 1.08 6.64 -14.68
N ILE A 65 0.25 7.19 -13.79
CA ILE A 65 0.70 7.82 -12.54
C ILE A 65 1.41 6.79 -11.66
N TYR A 66 0.81 5.62 -11.49
CA TYR A 66 1.40 4.54 -10.71
C TYR A 66 2.76 4.09 -11.30
N ARG A 67 2.80 3.84 -12.61
CA ARG A 67 4.03 3.42 -13.30
C ARG A 67 5.12 4.47 -13.23
N ARG A 68 4.79 5.77 -13.23
CA ARG A 68 5.79 6.82 -13.07
C ARG A 68 6.57 6.64 -11.77
N ILE A 69 5.88 6.36 -10.65
CA ILE A 69 6.53 6.11 -9.36
C ILE A 69 7.54 4.98 -9.48
N ASP A 70 7.20 3.90 -10.18
CA ASP A 70 8.10 2.77 -10.39
C ASP A 70 9.33 3.14 -11.24
N THR A 71 9.20 4.06 -12.21
CA THR A 71 10.32 4.48 -13.06
C THR A 71 11.31 5.45 -12.41
N LEU A 72 10.94 6.10 -11.29
CA LEU A 72 11.80 7.08 -10.65
C LEU A 72 13.04 6.42 -9.99
N SER A 73 14.25 6.77 -10.44
CA SER A 73 15.47 6.26 -9.81
C SER A 73 15.67 6.76 -8.37
N VAL A 74 15.06 7.90 -8.04
CA VAL A 74 15.06 8.55 -6.73
C VAL A 74 13.67 9.11 -6.45
N ILE A 75 13.14 8.83 -5.26
CA ILE A 75 11.90 9.44 -4.76
C ILE A 75 11.97 9.57 -3.24
N ASP A 76 11.47 10.69 -2.72
CA ASP A 76 11.26 10.95 -1.31
C ASP A 76 9.86 11.54 -1.13
N MET A 77 8.95 10.71 -0.63
CA MET A 77 7.54 11.03 -0.44
C MET A 77 7.11 10.80 1.00
N GLY A 78 6.07 11.50 1.41
CA GLY A 78 5.56 11.41 2.77
C GLY A 78 4.16 11.99 2.88
N GLY A 79 3.53 11.70 4.00
CA GLY A 79 2.12 12.00 4.17
C GLY A 79 1.52 11.48 5.45
N SER A 80 0.19 11.37 5.44
CA SER A 80 -0.59 10.76 6.50
C SER A 80 -1.52 9.69 5.95
N ILE A 81 -1.79 8.68 6.78
CA ILE A 81 -2.77 7.63 6.54
C ILE A 81 -3.75 7.66 7.71
N ARG A 82 -5.03 7.69 7.38
CA ARG A 82 -6.13 7.53 8.32
C ARG A 82 -6.94 6.31 7.92
N ILE A 83 -7.10 5.38 8.85
CA ILE A 83 -7.98 4.22 8.73
C ILE A 83 -9.08 4.38 9.77
N THR A 84 -10.33 4.32 9.31
CA THR A 84 -11.51 4.29 10.17
C THR A 84 -12.22 2.97 9.94
N ASP A 85 -12.38 2.17 10.99
CA ASP A 85 -13.22 0.99 11.01
C ASP A 85 -14.36 1.20 12.02
N PRO A 86 -15.58 1.49 11.56
CA PRO A 86 -16.73 1.61 12.45
C PRO A 86 -17.16 0.29 13.11
N ALA A 87 -16.85 -0.86 12.52
CA ALA A 87 -17.14 -2.17 13.11
C ALA A 87 -16.12 -2.51 14.22
N GLU A 88 -14.88 -2.06 14.08
CA GLU A 88 -13.81 -2.27 15.05
C GLU A 88 -13.04 -0.97 15.37
N PRO A 89 -13.63 -0.01 16.13
CA PRO A 89 -13.02 1.31 16.33
C PRO A 89 -11.65 1.30 17.02
N THR A 90 -11.30 0.21 17.72
CA THR A 90 -9.97 0.01 18.32
C THR A 90 -8.86 -0.17 17.28
N GLU A 91 -9.24 -0.44 16.03
CA GLU A 91 -8.33 -0.58 14.88
C GLU A 91 -8.16 0.72 14.09
N ASN A 92 -8.76 1.83 14.55
CA ASN A 92 -8.58 3.12 13.90
C ASN A 92 -7.10 3.52 13.94
N VAL A 93 -6.55 3.83 12.78
CA VAL A 93 -5.17 4.26 12.63
C VAL A 93 -5.15 5.70 12.19
N ASN A 94 -4.30 6.50 12.84
CA ASN A 94 -3.87 7.79 12.31
C ASN A 94 -2.35 7.85 12.44
N ALA A 95 -1.66 7.78 11.31
CA ALA A 95 -0.22 7.69 11.27
C ALA A 95 0.35 8.58 10.17
N THR A 96 1.54 9.10 10.40
CA THR A 96 2.36 9.68 9.33
C THR A 96 3.19 8.59 8.68
N PHE A 97 3.53 8.78 7.41
CA PHE A 97 4.47 7.91 6.73
C PHE A 97 5.54 8.72 6.02
N ASN A 98 6.71 8.10 5.90
CA ASN A 98 7.81 8.57 5.07
C ASN A 98 8.27 7.40 4.20
N TYR A 99 8.58 7.67 2.94
CA TYR A 99 9.16 6.72 2.03
C TYR A 99 10.27 7.40 1.24
N CYS A 100 11.41 6.74 1.14
CA CYS A 100 12.54 7.19 0.38
C CYS A 100 13.11 5.99 -0.39
N ARG A 101 13.41 6.16 -1.67
CA ARG A 101 14.08 5.16 -2.49
C ARG A 101 15.18 5.83 -3.30
N ARG A 102 16.36 5.22 -3.31
CA ARG A 102 17.47 5.56 -4.19
C ARG A 102 18.05 4.27 -4.75
N LYS A 103 17.80 4.01 -6.03
CA LYS A 103 18.19 2.75 -6.68
C LYS A 103 17.66 1.53 -5.91
N ALA A 104 18.54 0.69 -5.37
CA ALA A 104 18.22 -0.49 -4.58
C ALA A 104 18.06 -0.21 -3.07
N GLU A 105 18.43 0.99 -2.60
CA GLU A 105 18.24 1.40 -1.22
C GLU A 105 16.83 1.95 -1.02
N MET A 106 16.22 1.61 0.12
CA MET A 106 14.87 2.03 0.45
C MET A 106 14.75 2.30 1.94
N TYR A 107 14.02 3.34 2.30
CA TYR A 107 13.56 3.63 3.64
C TYR A 107 12.04 3.74 3.64
N TYR A 108 11.40 3.17 4.64
CA TYR A 108 9.97 3.29 4.90
C TYR A 108 9.72 3.47 6.39
N GLN A 109 8.88 4.43 6.74
CA GLN A 109 8.40 4.65 8.09
C GLN A 109 6.88 4.76 8.07
N LEU A 110 6.23 4.11 9.03
CA LEU A 110 4.81 4.26 9.34
C LEU A 110 4.65 4.41 10.85
N GLY A 111 4.32 5.62 11.29
CA GLY A 111 4.32 6.00 12.70
C GLY A 111 5.67 5.69 13.36
N ASP A 112 5.63 4.83 14.36
CA ASP A 112 6.79 4.44 15.19
C ASP A 112 7.58 3.24 14.65
N ASN A 113 7.16 2.69 13.50
CA ASN A 113 7.84 1.59 12.84
C ASN A 113 8.60 2.11 11.64
N GLU A 114 9.84 1.66 11.48
CA GLU A 114 10.64 1.96 10.30
C GLU A 114 11.40 0.73 9.82
N MET A 115 11.71 0.75 8.53
CA MET A 115 12.46 -0.26 7.82
C MET A 115 13.38 0.44 6.83
N VAL A 116 14.64 0.00 6.79
CA VAL A 116 15.60 0.41 5.79
C VAL A 116 16.22 -0.82 5.12
N GLN A 117 16.25 -0.81 3.79
CA GLN A 117 16.97 -1.75 2.96
C GLN A 117 18.22 -1.01 2.45
N LEU A 118 19.39 -1.48 2.86
CA LEU A 118 20.69 -0.97 2.44
C LEU A 118 21.40 -2.03 1.58
N GLU A 119 22.54 -1.65 1.01
CA GLU A 119 23.45 -2.61 0.40
C GLU A 119 23.94 -3.61 1.46
N GLY A 120 23.58 -4.89 1.29
CA GLY A 120 24.04 -5.98 2.15
C GLY A 120 23.26 -6.21 3.45
N MET A 121 22.22 -5.43 3.77
CA MET A 121 21.35 -5.74 4.91
C MET A 121 19.98 -5.06 4.86
N CYS A 122 19.03 -5.64 5.59
CA CYS A 122 17.73 -5.07 5.88
C CYS A 122 17.62 -4.85 7.39
N ILE A 123 17.26 -3.63 7.79
CA ILE A 123 17.11 -3.22 9.19
C ILE A 123 15.65 -2.82 9.41
N SER A 124 15.03 -3.29 10.48
CA SER A 124 13.72 -2.81 10.92
C SER A 124 13.77 -2.41 12.39
N ALA A 125 13.26 -1.22 12.70
CA ALA A 125 13.14 -0.72 14.05
C ALA A 125 11.67 -0.59 14.42
N ASN A 126 11.32 -1.09 15.61
CA ASN A 126 10.00 -0.86 16.21
C ASN A 126 10.21 -0.13 17.53
N ARG A 127 9.83 1.14 17.59
CA ARG A 127 10.01 1.97 18.79
C ARG A 127 9.08 1.56 19.93
N GLY A 128 7.92 0.98 19.63
CA GLY A 128 6.96 0.55 20.66
C GLY A 128 7.42 -0.64 21.50
N ILE A 129 8.36 -1.45 20.99
CA ILE A 129 8.95 -2.59 21.73
C ILE A 129 10.46 -2.47 21.89
N GLU A 130 11.06 -1.35 21.49
CA GLU A 130 12.49 -1.05 21.56
C GLU A 130 13.36 -2.17 20.96
N LYS A 131 13.01 -2.67 19.77
CA LYS A 131 13.77 -3.71 19.07
C LYS A 131 14.26 -3.26 17.72
N LEU A 132 15.51 -3.60 17.43
CA LEU A 132 16.17 -3.39 16.14
C LEU A 132 16.50 -4.76 15.54
N PHE A 133 15.84 -5.10 14.45
CA PHE A 133 16.03 -6.35 13.73
C PHE A 133 16.97 -6.12 12.54
N VAL A 134 17.99 -6.96 12.41
CA VAL A 134 18.94 -6.91 11.30
C VAL A 134 18.98 -8.25 10.61
N SER A 135 18.85 -8.25 9.30
CA SER A 135 18.83 -9.45 8.47
C SER A 135 19.60 -9.23 7.17
N PRO A 136 20.01 -10.32 6.48
CA PRO A 136 20.53 -10.22 5.13
C PRO A 136 19.56 -9.47 4.20
N PRO A 137 20.04 -8.89 3.09
CA PRO A 137 19.19 -8.14 2.20
C PRO A 137 18.13 -9.08 1.63
N LYS A 138 16.86 -8.67 1.67
CA LYS A 138 15.81 -9.42 1.00
C LYS A 138 15.86 -9.05 -0.48
N GLU A 139 15.83 -10.05 -1.34
CA GLU A 139 15.69 -9.80 -2.77
C GLU A 139 14.33 -9.13 -3.00
N VAL A 140 14.36 -7.84 -3.35
CA VAL A 140 13.18 -7.12 -3.78
C VAL A 140 12.97 -7.48 -5.25
N ILE A 141 12.25 -8.58 -5.48
CA ILE A 141 11.88 -8.98 -6.84
C ILE A 141 10.85 -7.97 -7.34
N ALA A 142 11.27 -7.09 -8.25
CA ALA A 142 10.36 -6.19 -8.95
C ALA A 142 9.25 -7.00 -9.62
N ALA A 143 8.00 -6.61 -9.41
CA ALA A 143 6.89 -7.29 -10.06
C ALA A 143 6.99 -7.09 -11.58
N PRO A 144 6.75 -8.14 -12.39
CA PRO A 144 6.53 -7.93 -13.81
C PRO A 144 5.32 -7.00 -13.98
N GLN A 145 5.53 -5.92 -14.73
CA GLN A 145 4.48 -4.96 -15.05
C GLN A 145 3.50 -5.64 -16.02
N LEU A 146 2.26 -5.87 -15.58
CA LEU A 146 1.22 -6.35 -16.48
C LEU A 146 1.01 -5.34 -17.62
N PRO A 147 0.75 -5.78 -18.87
CA PRO A 147 0.34 -4.88 -19.94
C PRO A 147 -0.85 -4.03 -19.50
N VAL A 148 -0.88 -2.77 -19.91
CA VAL A 148 -1.94 -1.82 -19.51
C VAL A 148 -3.31 -2.36 -19.89
N ASP A 149 -3.44 -2.90 -21.11
CA ASP A 149 -4.70 -3.44 -21.61
C ASP A 149 -5.17 -4.65 -20.81
N SER A 150 -4.25 -5.49 -20.30
CA SER A 150 -4.61 -6.58 -19.40
C SER A 150 -5.15 -6.07 -18.07
N ILE A 151 -4.57 -5.00 -17.53
CA ILE A 151 -5.11 -4.37 -16.31
C ILE A 151 -6.51 -3.82 -16.61
N ILE A 152 -6.70 -3.08 -17.70
CA ILE A 152 -8.00 -2.52 -18.09
C ILE A 152 -9.04 -3.62 -18.25
N SER A 153 -8.71 -4.73 -18.91
CA SER A 153 -9.66 -5.85 -19.09
C SER A 153 -10.15 -6.47 -17.78
N LEU A 154 -9.34 -6.43 -16.70
CA LEU A 154 -9.79 -6.87 -15.37
C LEU A 154 -10.85 -5.91 -14.80
N TRP A 155 -10.71 -4.61 -15.06
CA TRP A 155 -11.68 -3.60 -14.64
C TRP A 155 -12.93 -3.59 -15.51
N GLU A 156 -12.85 -3.97 -16.80
CA GLU A 156 -14.02 -4.10 -17.67
C GLU A 156 -15.00 -5.17 -17.14
N SER A 157 -14.47 -6.24 -16.54
CA SER A 157 -15.29 -7.26 -15.87
C SER A 157 -15.83 -6.84 -14.51
N ASP A 158 -15.30 -5.77 -13.91
CA ASP A 158 -15.79 -5.26 -12.63
C ASP A 158 -16.89 -4.21 -12.87
N SER A 159 -17.94 -4.25 -12.06
CA SER A 159 -19.12 -3.37 -12.19
C SER A 159 -18.89 -1.95 -11.64
N TYR A 160 -17.68 -1.41 -11.68
CA TYR A 160 -17.41 -0.03 -11.25
C TYR A 160 -17.95 0.98 -12.26
N ALA A 161 -18.60 2.02 -11.73
CA ALA A 161 -18.77 3.27 -12.45
C ALA A 161 -17.52 4.13 -12.24
N ILE A 162 -16.94 4.65 -13.33
CA ILE A 162 -15.79 5.54 -13.27
C ILE A 162 -16.25 6.97 -13.50
N ASN A 163 -15.92 7.86 -12.56
CA ASN A 163 -16.20 9.29 -12.65
C ASN A 163 -14.91 10.08 -12.52
N THR A 164 -14.85 11.23 -13.17
CA THR A 164 -13.71 12.15 -13.05
C THR A 164 -14.19 13.54 -12.66
N THR A 165 -13.47 14.18 -11.75
CA THR A 165 -13.66 15.59 -11.40
C THR A 165 -12.35 16.34 -11.52
N HIS A 166 -12.44 17.60 -11.95
CA HIS A 166 -11.30 18.51 -12.08
C HIS A 166 -11.55 19.75 -11.24
N THR A 167 -10.63 20.05 -10.34
CA THR A 167 -10.67 21.24 -9.50
C THR A 167 -9.29 21.85 -9.45
N ASP A 168 -9.14 23.07 -9.96
CA ASP A 168 -7.86 23.76 -10.12
C ASP A 168 -6.83 22.88 -10.86
N ASN A 169 -5.73 22.52 -10.19
CA ASN A 169 -4.67 21.68 -10.73
C ASN A 169 -4.87 20.18 -10.43
N LEU A 170 -5.94 19.82 -9.72
CA LEU A 170 -6.18 18.46 -9.26
C LEU A 170 -7.20 17.75 -10.13
N THR A 171 -6.88 16.51 -10.50
CA THR A 171 -7.81 15.57 -11.11
C THR A 171 -8.09 14.46 -10.13
N THR A 172 -9.37 14.15 -9.90
CA THR A 172 -9.80 13.00 -9.09
C THR A 172 -10.52 12.00 -9.98
N ILE A 173 -10.01 10.77 -10.01
CA ILE A 173 -10.66 9.63 -10.66
C ILE A 173 -11.29 8.77 -9.55
N GLN A 174 -12.60 8.56 -9.63
CA GLN A 174 -13.39 7.78 -8.69
C GLN A 174 -13.92 6.53 -9.37
N LEU A 175 -13.66 5.37 -8.79
CA LEU A 175 -14.26 4.09 -9.15
C LEU A 175 -15.25 3.73 -8.04
N LEU A 176 -16.53 3.54 -8.37
CA LEU A 176 -17.60 3.27 -7.41
C LEU A 176 -18.44 2.06 -7.81
N CYS A 177 -18.53 1.09 -6.91
CA CYS A 177 -19.42 -0.07 -7.00
C CYS A 177 -19.91 -0.45 -5.59
N GLU A 178 -21.11 -0.01 -5.21
CA GLU A 178 -21.65 -0.19 -3.84
C GLU A 178 -21.84 -1.67 -3.44
N ARG A 179 -21.86 -2.58 -4.41
CA ARG A 179 -22.01 -4.03 -4.20
C ARG A 179 -20.72 -4.83 -4.44
N HIS A 180 -19.59 -4.14 -4.62
CA HIS A 180 -18.33 -4.83 -4.84
C HIS A 180 -17.92 -5.64 -3.60
N VAL A 181 -17.37 -6.83 -3.83
CA VAL A 181 -17.11 -7.80 -2.75
C VAL A 181 -16.01 -7.34 -1.79
N THR A 182 -15.00 -6.61 -2.28
CA THR A 182 -13.83 -6.21 -1.48
C THR A 182 -13.67 -4.70 -1.30
N CYS A 183 -13.72 -3.92 -2.38
CA CYS A 183 -13.58 -2.47 -2.38
C CYS A 183 -14.79 -1.81 -3.04
N LYS A 184 -15.61 -1.06 -2.30
CA LYS A 184 -16.77 -0.37 -2.89
C LYS A 184 -16.42 0.92 -3.57
N GLU A 185 -15.33 1.55 -3.17
CA GLU A 185 -14.95 2.86 -3.69
C GLU A 185 -13.44 3.05 -3.66
N LEU A 186 -12.87 3.52 -4.76
CA LEU A 186 -11.48 3.96 -4.87
C LEU A 186 -11.48 5.35 -5.48
N LYS A 187 -10.85 6.32 -4.81
CA LYS A 187 -10.58 7.65 -5.36
C LYS A 187 -9.10 7.90 -5.40
N ILE A 188 -8.61 8.40 -6.52
CA ILE A 188 -7.23 8.80 -6.70
C ILE A 188 -7.22 10.25 -7.16
N THR A 189 -6.66 11.12 -6.33
CA THR A 189 -6.48 12.54 -6.64
C THR A 189 -5.01 12.81 -6.90
N TYR A 190 -4.73 13.49 -8.00
CA TYR A 190 -3.36 13.81 -8.42
C TYR A 190 -3.29 15.21 -9.04
N ASP A 191 -2.12 15.84 -8.93
CA ASP A 191 -1.79 17.06 -9.65
C ASP A 191 -1.50 16.70 -11.11
N HIS A 192 -2.33 17.14 -12.05
CA HIS A 192 -2.19 16.76 -13.45
C HIS A 192 -1.00 17.43 -14.14
N SER A 193 -0.62 18.64 -13.73
CA SER A 193 0.53 19.37 -14.30
C SER A 193 1.86 18.78 -13.85
N ALA A 194 1.96 18.41 -12.57
CA ALA A 194 3.17 17.90 -11.95
C ALA A 194 3.23 16.36 -12.04
N GLY A 195 2.10 15.71 -12.34
CA GLY A 195 1.89 14.26 -12.34
C GLY A 195 2.22 13.60 -11.00
N LYS A 196 1.84 14.25 -9.89
CA LYS A 196 2.14 13.82 -8.51
C LYS A 196 0.86 13.38 -7.80
N LEU A 197 0.93 12.31 -7.02
CA LEU A 197 -0.21 11.93 -6.18
C LEU A 197 -0.46 13.01 -5.11
N ASN A 198 -1.73 13.31 -4.87
CA ASN A 198 -2.17 14.20 -3.81
C ASN A 198 -2.90 13.40 -2.70
N SER A 199 -3.83 12.53 -3.08
CA SER A 199 -4.50 11.65 -2.11
C SER A 199 -5.06 10.38 -2.76
N ILE A 200 -5.26 9.36 -1.92
CA ILE A 200 -5.95 8.12 -2.25
C ILE A 200 -7.00 7.89 -1.16
N TYR A 201 -8.23 7.58 -1.56
CA TYR A 201 -9.28 7.12 -0.66
C TYR A 201 -9.78 5.75 -1.09
N MET A 202 -10.04 4.88 -0.13
CA MET A 202 -10.64 3.57 -0.33
C MET A 202 -11.77 3.37 0.67
N ARG A 203 -12.87 2.74 0.21
CA ARG A 203 -13.92 2.19 1.08
C ARG A 203 -14.01 0.69 0.85
N LEU A 204 -13.66 -0.07 1.87
CA LEU A 204 -13.65 -1.53 1.83
C LEU A 204 -14.97 -2.08 2.35
N THR A 205 -15.42 -3.18 1.73
CA THR A 205 -16.62 -3.89 2.12
C THR A 205 -16.42 -4.53 3.49
N ASN A 206 -17.33 -4.28 4.42
CA ASN A 206 -17.43 -5.09 5.62
C ASN A 206 -17.93 -6.49 5.23
N LEU A 207 -17.11 -7.53 5.41
CA LEU A 207 -17.48 -8.89 4.97
C LEU A 207 -18.54 -9.56 5.88
N GLU A 208 -18.72 -9.07 7.10
CA GLU A 208 -19.75 -9.58 8.02
C GLU A 208 -21.13 -9.01 7.69
N ASP A 209 -21.19 -7.77 7.20
CA ASP A 209 -22.41 -7.10 6.73
C ASP A 209 -22.17 -6.30 5.43
N PRO A 210 -22.04 -6.98 4.27
CA PRO A 210 -21.60 -6.36 3.01
C PRO A 210 -22.52 -5.28 2.45
N LEU A 211 -23.76 -5.19 2.91
CA LEU A 211 -24.72 -4.19 2.43
C LEU A 211 -24.81 -2.97 3.35
N ASN A 212 -24.16 -3.00 4.53
CA ASN A 212 -24.22 -1.94 5.50
C ASN A 212 -23.04 -0.97 5.39
N ARG A 213 -23.26 0.10 4.64
CA ARG A 213 -22.27 1.17 4.43
C ARG A 213 -21.71 1.75 5.72
N LYS A 214 -22.48 1.77 6.82
CA LYS A 214 -22.02 2.38 8.09
C LYS A 214 -20.94 1.56 8.78
N LEU A 215 -20.74 0.31 8.37
CA LEU A 215 -19.73 -0.60 8.88
C LEU A 215 -18.53 -0.76 7.94
N ASP A 216 -18.57 -0.13 6.76
CA ASP A 216 -17.47 -0.18 5.80
C ASP A 216 -16.22 0.50 6.38
N ARG A 217 -15.07 -0.12 6.16
CA ARG A 217 -13.76 0.43 6.56
C ARG A 217 -13.31 1.45 5.53
N GLU A 218 -12.90 2.62 5.99
CA GLU A 218 -12.41 3.70 5.13
C GLU A 218 -10.93 3.95 5.35
N ILE A 219 -10.19 4.14 4.25
CA ILE A 219 -8.76 4.39 4.26
C ILE A 219 -8.49 5.64 3.44
N THR A 220 -7.92 6.66 4.07
CA THR A 220 -7.53 7.92 3.42
C THR A 220 -6.03 8.09 3.54
N THR A 221 -5.34 8.23 2.43
CA THR A 221 -3.92 8.59 2.36
C THR A 221 -3.79 9.98 1.73
N VAL A 222 -3.06 10.88 2.38
CA VAL A 222 -2.76 12.22 1.85
C VAL A 222 -1.25 12.35 1.71
N PHE A 223 -0.79 12.75 0.53
CA PHE A 223 0.60 13.00 0.23
C PHE A 223 0.89 14.50 0.40
N ASN A 224 1.70 14.85 1.40
CA ASN A 224 2.09 16.24 1.66
C ASN A 224 3.56 16.52 1.29
N LYS A 225 4.32 15.49 0.91
CA LYS A 225 5.70 15.58 0.46
C LYS A 225 5.89 14.72 -0.79
N TRP A 226 6.51 15.31 -1.82
CA TRP A 226 6.91 14.61 -3.04
C TRP A 226 8.12 15.27 -3.70
N ASN A 227 9.27 14.63 -3.54
CA ASN A 227 10.53 15.05 -4.13
C ASN A 227 11.13 13.93 -4.97
N GLU A 228 11.71 14.28 -6.12
CA GLU A 228 12.47 13.35 -6.97
C GLU A 228 13.97 13.41 -6.64
N VAL A 229 14.29 13.85 -5.43
CA VAL A 229 15.62 13.94 -4.81
C VAL A 229 15.49 13.50 -3.35
N ILE A 230 16.58 13.00 -2.75
CA ILE A 230 16.59 12.69 -1.32
C ILE A 230 16.77 13.98 -0.53
N THR A 231 15.84 14.26 0.38
CA THR A 231 15.91 15.44 1.25
C THR A 231 16.57 15.17 2.60
N ASP A 232 16.71 13.89 2.96
CA ASP A 232 17.33 13.44 4.21
C ASP A 232 18.13 12.16 3.96
N ASP A 233 19.42 12.33 3.71
CA ASP A 233 20.34 11.22 3.41
C ASP A 233 20.60 10.32 4.62
N HIS A 234 20.38 10.80 5.85
CA HIS A 234 20.62 10.00 7.05
C HIS A 234 19.72 8.75 7.08
N ARG A 235 18.52 8.81 6.49
CA ARG A 235 17.59 7.67 6.38
C ARG A 235 18.16 6.49 5.59
N LEU A 236 19.16 6.73 4.73
CA LEU A 236 19.81 5.70 3.92
C LEU A 236 21.27 5.46 4.33
N GLN A 237 21.67 5.91 5.53
CA GLN A 237 23.02 5.69 6.06
C GLN A 237 23.01 4.59 7.12
N LEU A 238 23.89 3.59 6.96
CA LEU A 238 24.05 2.52 7.94
C LEU A 238 24.36 3.05 9.35
N SER A 239 25.17 4.09 9.45
CA SER A 239 25.58 4.73 10.71
C SER A 239 24.42 5.34 11.50
N THR A 240 23.28 5.59 10.86
CA THR A 240 22.05 6.05 11.53
C THR A 240 21.48 4.97 12.44
N TYR A 241 21.65 3.69 12.06
CA TYR A 241 21.01 2.55 12.70
C TYR A 241 21.99 1.69 13.50
N LEU A 242 23.19 1.47 12.97
CA LEU A 242 24.18 0.56 13.52
C LEU A 242 25.56 1.20 13.57
N GLN A 243 26.34 0.81 14.57
CA GLN A 243 27.75 1.12 14.72
C GLN A 243 28.55 -0.17 14.76
N LYS A 244 29.68 -0.20 14.02
CA LYS A 244 30.59 -1.34 14.02
C LYS A 244 31.58 -1.19 15.17
N GLU A 245 31.61 -2.17 16.05
CA GLU A 245 32.59 -2.29 17.13
C GLU A 245 33.41 -3.58 16.97
N ALA A 246 34.40 -3.78 17.84
CA ALA A 246 35.28 -4.96 17.81
C ALA A 246 34.49 -6.28 17.91
N ASP A 247 33.43 -6.30 18.71
CA ASP A 247 32.61 -7.49 18.98
C ASP A 247 31.41 -7.64 18.03
N GLY A 248 31.31 -6.81 16.99
CA GLY A 248 30.23 -6.86 15.99
C GLY A 248 29.42 -5.56 15.88
N TRP A 249 28.17 -5.69 15.43
CA TRP A 249 27.26 -4.56 15.30
C TRP A 249 26.58 -4.22 16.63
N LYS A 250 26.46 -2.93 16.92
CA LYS A 250 25.62 -2.40 18.01
C LYS A 250 24.65 -1.35 17.47
N PRO A 251 23.49 -1.12 18.13
CA PRO A 251 22.62 0.00 17.78
C PRO A 251 23.37 1.34 17.85
N ALA A 252 23.10 2.21 16.89
CA ALA A 252 23.63 3.57 16.89
C ALA A 252 23.00 4.41 18.02
N ALA A 253 23.53 5.62 18.24
CA ALA A 253 23.09 6.52 19.32
C ALA A 253 21.58 6.77 19.34
N ALA A 254 20.93 6.89 18.18
CA ALA A 254 19.47 7.09 18.06
C ALA A 254 18.63 5.86 18.49
N TYR A 255 19.27 4.71 18.66
CA TYR A 255 18.67 3.42 19.02
C TYR A 255 19.40 2.78 20.21
N ASN A 256 20.09 3.55 21.04
CA ASN A 256 20.94 3.01 22.11
C ASN A 256 20.18 2.18 23.17
N ASN A 257 18.89 2.45 23.35
CA ASN A 257 17.98 1.69 24.21
C ASN A 257 17.41 0.43 23.53
N PHE A 258 17.66 0.23 22.24
CA PHE A 258 17.06 -0.86 21.48
C PHE A 258 17.83 -2.15 21.73
N ARG A 259 17.10 -3.24 21.90
CA ARG A 259 17.68 -4.57 21.82
C ARG A 259 17.92 -4.94 20.36
N LEU A 260 19.19 -5.16 20.01
CA LEU A 260 19.58 -5.69 18.71
C LEU A 260 19.25 -7.18 18.59
N ILE A 261 18.60 -7.57 17.50
CA ILE A 261 18.34 -8.95 17.11
C ILE A 261 18.87 -9.11 15.69
N SER A 262 19.97 -9.85 15.53
CA SER A 262 20.67 -10.00 14.24
C SER A 262 20.63 -11.44 13.74
N THR A 263 20.42 -11.62 12.44
CA THR A 263 20.60 -12.90 11.71
C THR A 263 21.66 -12.83 10.62
N LEU A 264 22.47 -11.76 10.60
CA LEU A 264 23.67 -11.64 9.76
C LEU A 264 24.75 -12.66 10.14
#